data_AF-A0A437AL52-F1
#
_entry.id   AF-A0A437AL52-F1
#
_cell.length_a   1.000
_cell.length_b   1.000
_cell.length_c   1.000
_cell.angle_alpha   90.00
_cell.angle_beta   90.00
_cell.angle_gamma   90.00
#
_symmetry.space_group_name_H-M   'P 1'
#
loop_
_entity.id
_entity.type
_entity.pdbx_description
1 polymer ?
#
loop_
_entity_poly.entity_id
_entity_poly.type
_entity_poly.pdbx_seq_one_letter_code
_entity_poly.pdbx_strand_id
1 'polypeptide(L)'
;MDDKEKSIKEIEENINNEIKEEELKEKELTKEEIITEKELEEELVEESKIKNEEENKLVIEDPSKEIKPNKSKETVLKTPDLSVNKSLTIETIIKEESETAENICNILIELIKKYPDDKYSSKFPKYLKCKMEEQFGKGWNVFVGEHFCGVCSYEEDTLVQVKVGYMMVLIFKTYISDDQ
;
A
#
# COMPACT_ATOMS: atom_id res chain seq x y z
N MET A 1 32.36 40.64 -37.77
CA MET A 1 32.37 39.62 -36.70
C MET A 1 31.47 38.53 -37.25
N ASP A 2 30.47 37.99 -36.56
CA ASP A 2 29.18 37.64 -37.23
C ASP A 2 28.89 36.22 -37.76
N ASP A 3 29.81 35.26 -37.78
CA ASP A 3 29.41 33.84 -38.02
C ASP A 3 29.50 32.99 -36.74
N LYS A 4 30.61 33.05 -36.00
CA LYS A 4 30.76 32.33 -34.72
C LYS A 4 29.80 32.82 -33.64
N GLU A 5 29.55 34.13 -33.60
CA GLU A 5 28.65 34.73 -32.60
C GLU A 5 27.18 34.41 -32.88
N LYS A 6 26.84 34.15 -34.15
CA LYS A 6 25.51 33.69 -34.56
C LYS A 6 25.29 32.22 -34.19
N SER A 7 26.28 31.36 -34.42
CA SER A 7 26.21 29.95 -33.98
C SER A 7 26.13 29.78 -32.47
N ILE A 8 26.82 30.63 -31.69
CA ILE A 8 26.75 30.56 -30.22
C ILE A 8 25.33 30.92 -29.74
N LYS A 9 24.72 31.97 -30.29
CA LYS A 9 23.35 32.37 -29.92
C LYS A 9 22.31 31.30 -30.27
N GLU A 10 22.48 30.61 -31.41
CA GLU A 10 21.59 29.52 -31.83
C GLU A 10 21.69 28.30 -30.90
N ILE A 11 22.90 27.99 -30.42
CA ILE A 11 23.11 26.91 -29.44
C ILE A 11 22.49 27.28 -28.08
N GLU A 12 22.69 28.51 -27.60
CA GLU A 12 22.11 29.00 -26.34
C GLU A 12 20.58 29.01 -26.38
N GLU A 13 19.97 29.34 -27.52
CA GLU A 13 18.52 29.32 -27.69
C GLU A 13 17.96 27.89 -27.67
N ASN A 14 18.64 26.94 -28.31
CA ASN A 14 18.24 25.53 -28.30
C ASN A 14 18.30 24.90 -26.90
N ILE A 15 19.37 25.16 -26.13
CA ILE A 15 19.51 24.64 -24.76
C ILE A 15 18.41 25.19 -23.85
N ASN A 16 18.09 26.47 -23.96
CA ASN A 16 17.03 27.09 -23.15
C ASN A 16 15.63 26.54 -23.47
N ASN A 17 15.39 26.12 -24.72
CA ASN A 17 14.13 25.50 -25.09
C ASN A 17 14.03 24.06 -24.55
N GLU A 18 15.12 23.30 -24.60
CA GLU A 18 15.18 21.93 -24.07
C GLU A 18 14.95 21.90 -22.55
N ILE A 19 15.58 22.82 -21.79
CA ILE A 19 15.38 22.94 -20.34
C ILE A 19 13.92 23.28 -20.00
N LYS A 20 13.28 24.17 -20.78
CA LYS A 20 11.87 24.53 -20.56
C LYS A 20 10.93 23.35 -20.81
N GLU A 21 11.22 22.51 -21.81
CA GLU A 21 10.43 21.31 -22.08
C GLU A 21 10.56 20.26 -20.97
N GLU A 22 11.75 20.08 -20.39
CA GLU A 22 11.95 19.19 -19.25
C GLU A 22 11.21 19.68 -17.99
N GLU A 23 11.30 20.98 -17.66
CA GLU A 23 10.57 21.57 -16.53
C GLU A 23 9.04 21.47 -16.69
N LEU A 24 8.53 21.52 -17.92
CA LEU A 24 7.10 21.34 -18.22
C LEU A 24 6.66 19.90 -17.99
N LYS A 25 7.46 18.90 -18.42
CA LYS A 25 7.17 17.48 -18.20
C LYS A 25 7.19 17.11 -16.72
N GLU A 26 8.14 17.64 -15.94
CA GLU A 26 8.23 17.38 -14.50
C GLU A 26 7.03 18.00 -13.74
N LYS A 27 6.55 19.16 -14.17
CA LYS A 27 5.32 19.79 -13.65
C LYS A 27 4.04 19.07 -14.05
N GLU A 28 4.03 18.33 -15.16
CA GLU A 28 2.89 17.49 -15.55
C GLU A 28 2.84 16.19 -14.77
N LEU A 29 3.98 15.49 -14.60
CA LEU A 29 4.07 14.29 -13.77
C LEU A 29 3.60 14.54 -12.33
N THR A 30 4.06 15.65 -11.72
CA THR A 30 3.66 16.01 -10.36
C THR A 30 2.17 16.35 -10.22
N LYS A 31 1.51 16.82 -11.29
CA LYS A 31 0.06 17.06 -11.27
C LYS A 31 -0.74 15.77 -11.38
N GLU A 32 -0.31 14.83 -12.21
CA GLU A 32 -0.98 13.51 -12.33
C GLU A 32 -0.88 12.71 -11.02
N GLU A 33 0.27 12.76 -10.35
CA GLU A 33 0.47 12.08 -9.06
C GLU A 33 -0.46 12.65 -7.97
N ILE A 34 -0.62 13.99 -7.91
CA ILE A 34 -1.53 14.66 -6.96
C ILE A 34 -3.02 14.35 -7.26
N ILE A 35 -3.39 14.20 -8.53
CA ILE A 35 -4.77 13.85 -8.91
C ILE A 35 -5.10 12.42 -8.44
N THR A 36 -4.15 11.50 -8.61
CA THR A 36 -4.33 10.09 -8.26
C THR A 36 -4.47 9.89 -6.75
N GLU A 37 -3.71 10.63 -5.93
CA GLU A 37 -3.83 10.58 -4.46
C GLU A 37 -5.20 11.08 -3.96
N LYS A 38 -5.75 12.13 -4.57
CA LYS A 38 -7.07 12.67 -4.20
C LYS A 38 -8.22 11.75 -4.58
N GLU A 39 -8.16 11.12 -5.76
CA GLU A 39 -9.17 10.14 -6.19
C GLU A 39 -9.18 8.92 -5.26
N LEU A 40 -8.00 8.46 -4.80
CA LEU A 40 -7.90 7.37 -3.84
C LEU A 40 -8.50 7.73 -2.46
N GLU A 41 -8.32 8.98 -2.01
CA GLU A 41 -8.91 9.44 -0.75
C GLU A 41 -10.45 9.53 -0.83
N GLU A 42 -11.02 9.96 -1.96
CA GLU A 42 -12.47 10.08 -2.15
C GLU A 42 -13.15 8.70 -2.24
N GLU A 43 -12.57 7.73 -2.95
CA GLU A 43 -13.12 6.36 -3.05
C GLU A 43 -13.15 5.66 -1.68
N LEU A 44 -12.13 5.89 -0.84
CA LEU A 44 -12.08 5.37 0.54
C LEU A 44 -13.16 5.98 1.46
N VAL A 45 -13.64 7.19 1.16
CA VAL A 45 -14.70 7.84 1.93
C VAL A 45 -16.08 7.31 1.51
N GLU A 46 -16.28 6.98 0.24
CA GLU A 46 -17.59 6.56 -0.28
C GLU A 46 -17.94 5.10 0.08
N GLU A 47 -16.98 4.17 0.03
CA GLU A 47 -17.19 2.77 0.47
C GLU A 47 -17.59 2.65 1.96
N SER A 48 -17.15 3.61 2.78
CA SER A 48 -17.47 3.64 4.21
C SER A 48 -18.93 4.02 4.52
N LYS A 49 -19.61 4.71 3.58
CA LYS A 49 -21.02 5.10 3.72
C LYS A 49 -21.95 3.94 3.35
N ILE A 50 -21.59 3.14 2.35
CA ILE A 50 -22.44 2.06 1.81
C ILE A 50 -22.56 0.87 2.79
N LYS A 51 -21.48 0.53 3.52
CA LYS A 51 -21.51 -0.58 4.49
C LYS A 51 -22.37 -0.32 5.75
N ASN A 52 -22.70 0.93 6.06
CA ASN A 52 -23.56 1.26 7.21
C ASN A 52 -25.07 1.14 6.92
N GLU A 53 -25.50 1.04 5.65
CA GLU A 53 -26.93 0.96 5.31
C GLU A 53 -27.43 -0.48 5.06
N GLU A 54 -26.57 -1.43 4.67
CA GLU A 54 -27.01 -2.80 4.34
C GLU A 54 -27.28 -3.73 5.55
N GLU A 55 -26.77 -3.41 6.74
CA GLU A 55 -27.00 -4.26 7.94
C GLU A 55 -28.40 -4.08 8.59
N ASN A 56 -29.22 -3.13 8.13
CA ASN A 56 -30.47 -2.79 8.80
C ASN A 56 -31.75 -3.35 8.14
N LYS A 57 -31.63 -4.29 7.19
CA LYS A 57 -32.81 -4.77 6.45
C LYS A 57 -32.79 -6.28 6.14
N LEU A 58 -33.02 -7.10 7.16
CA LEU A 58 -33.62 -8.44 6.99
C LEU A 58 -34.34 -8.87 8.28
N VAL A 59 -35.62 -8.54 8.35
CA VAL A 59 -36.62 -9.08 9.27
C VAL A 59 -37.43 -10.12 8.50
N ILE A 60 -37.38 -11.39 8.93
CA ILE A 60 -38.37 -12.42 8.57
C ILE A 60 -38.71 -13.20 9.85
N GLU A 61 -40.01 -13.28 10.14
CA GLU A 61 -40.71 -13.95 11.25
C GLU A 61 -40.73 -15.49 11.05
N ASP A 62 -40.26 -16.33 12.01
CA ASP A 62 -40.99 -17.11 13.06
C ASP A 62 -41.28 -18.59 12.62
N PRO A 63 -41.51 -19.64 13.49
CA PRO A 63 -41.24 -19.85 14.92
C PRO A 63 -40.46 -21.17 15.25
N SER A 64 -40.08 -21.32 16.53
CA SER A 64 -39.82 -22.59 17.26
C SER A 64 -38.37 -23.08 17.40
N LYS A 65 -37.69 -22.63 18.47
CA LYS A 65 -37.25 -23.45 19.63
C LYS A 65 -36.27 -22.64 20.49
N GLU A 66 -36.64 -22.49 21.76
CA GLU A 66 -35.85 -21.81 22.78
C GLU A 66 -34.49 -22.47 22.99
N ILE A 67 -33.43 -21.80 22.54
CA ILE A 67 -32.08 -21.95 23.08
C ILE A 67 -31.54 -20.53 23.25
N LYS A 68 -31.39 -20.08 24.49
CA LYS A 68 -30.83 -18.77 24.83
C LYS A 68 -29.36 -18.70 24.37
N PRO A 69 -28.95 -17.78 23.46
CA PRO A 69 -27.55 -17.52 23.21
C PRO A 69 -27.04 -16.47 24.19
N ASN A 70 -25.94 -16.82 24.85
CA ASN A 70 -25.15 -15.96 25.70
C ASN A 70 -24.60 -14.79 24.85
N LYS A 71 -24.81 -13.55 25.30
CA LYS A 71 -24.21 -12.34 24.70
C LYS A 71 -22.69 -12.38 24.84
N SER A 72 -21.98 -12.94 23.87
CA SER A 72 -20.54 -12.73 23.73
C SER A 72 -20.33 -11.33 23.16
N LYS A 73 -19.79 -10.45 24.00
CA LYS A 73 -19.37 -9.09 23.64
C LYS A 73 -18.30 -9.19 22.54
N GLU A 74 -18.63 -8.68 21.37
CA GLU A 74 -17.67 -8.38 20.31
C GLU A 74 -16.59 -7.48 20.88
N THR A 75 -15.39 -8.03 21.04
CA THR A 75 -14.24 -7.31 21.57
C THR A 75 -13.51 -6.74 20.37
N VAL A 76 -13.76 -5.46 20.09
CA VAL A 76 -12.98 -4.68 19.12
C VAL A 76 -11.51 -4.80 19.53
N LEU A 77 -10.73 -5.51 18.71
CA LEU A 77 -9.29 -5.68 18.91
C LEU A 77 -8.65 -4.29 18.88
N LYS A 78 -8.07 -3.91 20.02
CA LYS A 78 -7.31 -2.66 20.13
C LYS A 78 -6.09 -2.77 19.22
N THR A 79 -5.99 -1.87 18.25
CA THR A 79 -4.79 -1.77 17.42
C THR A 79 -3.61 -1.30 18.27
N PRO A 80 -2.41 -1.87 18.08
CA PRO A 80 -1.22 -1.41 18.79
C PRO A 80 -0.84 0.02 18.37
N ASP A 81 -0.42 0.82 19.35
CA ASP A 81 -0.04 2.23 19.14
C ASP A 81 1.42 2.33 18.68
N LEU A 82 1.64 3.06 17.57
CA LEU A 82 2.95 3.32 16.96
C LEU A 82 3.57 4.63 17.46
N SER A 83 2.80 5.49 18.15
CA SER A 83 3.20 6.85 18.53
C SER A 83 4.26 6.93 19.63
N VAL A 84 4.73 5.79 20.15
CA VAL A 84 5.88 5.74 21.06
C VAL A 84 7.16 5.85 20.23
N ASN A 85 7.50 7.08 19.86
CA ASN A 85 8.77 7.49 19.24
C ASN A 85 9.96 6.74 19.86
N LYS A 86 10.39 5.68 19.17
CA LYS A 86 11.64 4.97 19.40
C LYS A 86 11.95 4.30 18.07
N SER A 87 13.03 4.72 17.42
CA SER A 87 13.59 4.13 16.19
C SER A 87 13.17 2.67 16.05
N LEU A 88 12.12 2.43 15.27
CA LEU A 88 11.59 1.08 15.09
C LEU A 88 12.60 0.38 14.22
N THR A 89 13.37 -0.51 14.85
CA THR A 89 14.28 -1.39 14.15
C THR A 89 13.43 -2.28 13.25
N ILE A 90 13.64 -2.15 11.95
CA ILE A 90 13.04 -3.04 10.96
C ILE A 90 14.05 -4.15 10.70
N GLU A 91 13.65 -5.37 11.02
CA GLU A 91 14.48 -6.56 10.85
C GLU A 91 13.85 -7.46 9.80
N THR A 92 14.60 -7.83 8.76
CA THR A 92 14.16 -8.86 7.82
C THR A 92 14.27 -10.22 8.49
N ILE A 93 13.18 -10.98 8.49
CA ILE A 93 13.12 -12.32 9.10
C ILE A 93 13.16 -13.40 8.03
N ILE A 94 12.36 -13.23 6.98
CA ILE A 94 12.32 -14.14 5.84
C ILE A 94 12.48 -13.31 4.58
N LYS A 95 13.45 -13.69 3.75
CA LYS A 95 13.52 -13.35 2.34
C LYS A 95 14.20 -14.50 1.61
N GLU A 96 13.78 -14.77 0.39
CA GLU A 96 14.49 -15.68 -0.51
C GLU A 96 15.80 -15.02 -0.98
N GLU A 97 16.80 -15.83 -1.33
CA GLU A 97 18.11 -15.35 -1.80
C GLU A 97 18.06 -15.01 -3.31
N SER A 98 17.21 -14.04 -3.66
CA SER A 98 17.05 -13.55 -5.03
C SER A 98 17.00 -12.03 -5.10
N GLU A 99 17.36 -11.50 -6.28
CA GLU A 99 17.32 -10.06 -6.55
C GLU A 99 15.87 -9.52 -6.44
N THR A 100 14.90 -10.31 -6.91
CA THR A 100 13.47 -9.98 -6.80
C THR A 100 13.04 -9.84 -5.34
N ALA A 101 13.34 -10.84 -4.50
CA ALA A 101 12.99 -10.80 -3.08
C ALA A 101 13.69 -9.64 -2.34
N GLU A 102 14.93 -9.31 -2.72
CA GLU A 102 15.66 -8.17 -2.18
C GLU A 102 15.00 -6.83 -2.56
N ASN A 103 14.62 -6.67 -3.83
CA ASN A 103 13.92 -5.47 -4.30
C ASN A 103 12.56 -5.29 -3.60
N ILE A 104 11.79 -6.36 -3.48
CA ILE A 104 10.51 -6.37 -2.73
C ILE A 104 10.75 -5.97 -1.27
N CYS A 105 11.76 -6.55 -0.63
CA CYS A 105 12.07 -6.25 0.76
C CYS A 105 12.45 -4.78 0.96
N ASN A 106 13.27 -4.22 0.07
CA ASN A 106 13.68 -2.82 0.14
C ASN A 106 12.48 -1.87 -0.03
N ILE A 107 11.63 -2.13 -1.02
CA ILE A 107 10.41 -1.34 -1.26
C ILE A 107 9.45 -1.46 -0.07
N LEU A 108 9.25 -2.66 0.46
CA LEU A 108 8.42 -2.85 1.65
C LEU A 108 8.92 -2.03 2.84
N ILE A 109 10.24 -2.07 3.11
CA ILE A 109 10.85 -1.30 4.20
C ILE A 109 10.63 0.21 3.98
N GLU A 110 10.75 0.70 2.75
CA GLU A 110 10.46 2.11 2.44
C GLU A 110 9.00 2.48 2.67
N LEU A 111 8.06 1.66 2.20
CA LEU A 111 6.63 1.89 2.37
C LEU A 111 6.24 1.92 3.85
N ILE A 112 6.80 1.02 4.66
CA ILE A 112 6.59 1.01 6.11
C ILE A 112 7.08 2.33 6.74
N LYS A 113 8.24 2.84 6.31
CA LYS A 113 8.79 4.11 6.82
C LYS A 113 8.01 5.35 6.37
N LYS A 114 7.43 5.30 5.16
CA LYS A 114 6.66 6.40 4.55
C LYS A 114 5.19 6.41 4.97
N TYR A 115 4.73 5.39 5.71
CA TYR A 115 3.32 5.28 6.08
C TYR A 115 2.85 6.51 6.90
N PRO A 116 1.81 7.23 6.46
CA PRO A 116 1.47 8.54 6.99
C PRO A 116 0.75 8.52 8.34
N ASP A 117 0.18 7.39 8.73
CA ASP A 117 -0.55 7.24 10.00
C ASP A 117 0.44 6.84 11.10
N ASP A 118 0.37 7.55 12.23
CA ASP A 118 1.18 7.29 13.43
C ASP A 118 0.67 6.09 14.21
N LYS A 119 -0.34 5.38 13.68
CA LYS A 119 -0.91 4.13 14.18
C LYS A 119 -0.98 3.10 13.08
N TYR A 120 -0.70 1.84 13.41
CA TYR A 120 -0.96 0.72 12.51
C TYR A 120 -2.46 0.45 12.55
N SER A 121 -3.22 1.34 11.91
CA SER A 121 -4.65 1.21 11.75
C SER A 121 -4.97 0.04 10.82
N SER A 122 -6.24 -0.37 10.79
CA SER A 122 -6.72 -1.37 9.84
C SER A 122 -6.48 -1.01 8.37
N LYS A 123 -6.07 0.23 8.08
CA LYS A 123 -5.71 0.72 6.75
C LYS A 123 -4.28 0.34 6.34
N PHE A 124 -3.39 0.05 7.28
CA PHE A 124 -1.97 -0.22 6.99
C PHE A 124 -1.75 -1.42 6.06
N PRO A 125 -2.40 -2.59 6.27
CA PRO A 125 -2.27 -3.70 5.33
C PRO A 125 -2.82 -3.38 3.94
N LYS A 126 -3.92 -2.61 3.87
CA LYS A 126 -4.53 -2.17 2.59
C LYS A 126 -3.56 -1.25 1.85
N TYR A 127 -2.95 -0.29 2.53
CA TYR A 127 -1.95 0.62 1.97
C TYR A 127 -0.77 -0.14 1.36
N LEU A 128 -0.17 -1.06 2.11
CA LEU A 128 0.96 -1.86 1.63
C LEU A 128 0.57 -2.70 0.41
N LYS A 129 -0.60 -3.36 0.46
CA LYS A 129 -1.11 -4.13 -0.67
C LYS A 129 -1.25 -3.27 -1.92
N CYS A 130 -1.94 -2.14 -1.84
CA CYS A 130 -2.17 -1.26 -2.99
C CYS A 130 -0.84 -0.80 -3.61
N LYS A 131 0.12 -0.36 -2.79
CA LYS A 131 1.42 0.09 -3.28
C LYS A 131 2.23 -1.01 -3.94
N MET A 132 2.11 -2.25 -3.44
CA MET A 132 2.76 -3.41 -4.06
C MET A 132 2.09 -3.82 -5.36
N GLU A 133 0.76 -3.70 -5.45
CA GLU A 133 0.00 -3.92 -6.68
C GLU A 133 0.29 -2.87 -7.76
N GLU A 134 0.47 -1.61 -7.37
CA GLU A 134 0.89 -0.53 -8.26
C GLU A 134 2.29 -0.78 -8.86
N GLN A 135 3.23 -1.29 -8.06
CA GLN A 135 4.62 -1.50 -8.49
C GLN A 135 4.85 -2.82 -9.25
N PHE A 136 4.16 -3.90 -8.86
CA PHE A 136 4.47 -5.26 -9.31
C PHE A 136 3.28 -6.02 -9.88
N GLY A 137 2.16 -5.34 -10.12
CA GLY A 137 0.91 -5.91 -10.61
C GLY A 137 0.09 -6.59 -9.52
N LYS A 138 -1.13 -7.01 -9.88
CA LYS A 138 -2.15 -7.54 -8.95
C LYS A 138 -1.72 -8.83 -8.25
N GLY A 139 -2.39 -9.16 -7.14
CA GLY A 139 -2.31 -10.50 -6.51
C GLY A 139 -1.50 -10.54 -5.23
N TRP A 140 -1.25 -9.38 -4.63
CA TRP A 140 -0.50 -9.28 -3.39
C TRP A 140 -1.40 -9.52 -2.17
N ASN A 141 -0.83 -10.24 -1.20
CA ASN A 141 -1.45 -10.54 0.08
C ASN A 141 -0.55 -9.99 1.19
N VAL A 142 -1.15 -9.30 2.16
CA VAL A 142 -0.44 -8.67 3.26
C VAL A 142 -1.06 -9.10 4.59
N PHE A 143 -0.24 -9.68 5.47
CA PHE A 143 -0.61 -9.98 6.84
C PHE A 143 0.19 -9.10 7.79
N VAL A 144 -0.52 -8.49 8.73
CA VAL A 144 0.07 -7.64 9.76
C VAL A 144 -0.48 -8.05 11.11
N GLY A 145 0.40 -8.31 12.06
CA GLY A 145 0.02 -8.66 13.42
C GLY A 145 1.21 -9.04 14.28
N GLU A 146 0.99 -9.20 15.59
CA GLU A 146 2.04 -9.67 16.51
C GLU A 146 2.27 -11.18 16.37
N HIS A 147 1.18 -11.94 16.16
CA HIS A 147 1.20 -13.39 16.05
C HIS A 147 0.23 -13.86 14.96
N PHE A 148 0.71 -14.71 14.06
CA PHE A 148 -0.11 -15.44 13.10
C PHE A 148 0.58 -16.74 12.71
N CYS A 149 -0.20 -17.71 12.24
CA CYS A 149 0.30 -18.95 11.67
C CYS A 149 -0.62 -19.38 10.53
N GLY A 150 -0.06 -20.02 9.51
CA GLY A 150 -0.81 -20.47 8.35
C GLY A 150 0.08 -21.15 7.32
N VAL A 151 -0.55 -21.73 6.31
CA VAL A 151 0.12 -22.30 5.14
C VAL A 151 -0.60 -21.79 3.90
N CYS A 152 0.15 -21.31 2.93
CA CYS A 152 -0.38 -20.84 1.65
C CYS A 152 0.58 -21.22 0.52
N SER A 153 0.06 -21.23 -0.71
CA SER A 153 0.87 -21.24 -1.93
C SER A 153 1.09 -19.80 -2.37
N TYR A 154 2.28 -19.51 -2.88
CA TYR A 154 2.68 -18.18 -3.36
C TYR A 154 3.61 -18.33 -4.57
N GLU A 155 3.80 -17.25 -5.30
CA GLU A 155 4.76 -17.18 -6.42
C GLU A 155 6.20 -17.20 -5.87
N GLU A 156 7.08 -18.00 -6.47
CA GLU A 156 8.51 -18.06 -6.11
C GLU A 156 9.13 -16.65 -6.05
N ASP A 157 10.08 -16.43 -5.14
CA ASP A 157 10.79 -15.17 -4.93
C ASP A 157 9.94 -13.97 -4.44
N THR A 158 8.66 -14.17 -4.11
CA THR A 158 7.78 -13.07 -3.69
C THR A 158 7.52 -13.00 -2.18
N LEU A 159 7.88 -14.04 -1.43
CA LEU A 159 7.65 -14.10 0.01
C LEU A 159 8.68 -13.26 0.77
N VAL A 160 8.20 -12.25 1.48
CA VAL A 160 9.01 -11.43 2.37
C VAL A 160 8.32 -11.26 3.72
N GLN A 161 9.10 -11.44 4.79
CA GLN A 161 8.67 -11.18 6.16
C GLN A 161 9.63 -10.24 6.85
N VAL A 162 9.10 -9.13 7.37
CA VAL A 162 9.84 -8.15 8.16
C VAL A 162 9.18 -7.96 9.52
N LYS A 163 9.98 -7.64 10.52
CA LYS A 163 9.53 -7.29 11.86
C LYS A 163 9.78 -5.82 12.11
N VAL A 164 8.76 -5.14 12.61
CA VAL A 164 8.77 -3.72 12.92
C VAL A 164 8.40 -3.56 14.40
N GLY A 165 9.41 -3.43 15.26
CA GLY A 165 9.20 -3.46 16.71
C GLY A 165 8.64 -4.81 17.17
N TYR A 166 7.40 -4.83 17.65
CA TYR A 166 6.69 -6.05 18.09
C TYR A 166 5.78 -6.63 17.00
N MET A 167 5.63 -5.95 15.87
CA MET A 167 4.72 -6.35 14.80
C MET A 167 5.47 -7.09 13.70
N MET A 168 4.80 -8.10 13.14
CA MET A 168 5.25 -8.84 11.96
C MET A 168 4.44 -8.37 10.76
N VAL A 169 5.14 -8.10 9.66
CA VAL A 169 4.55 -7.82 8.35
C VAL A 169 5.01 -8.92 7.41
N LEU A 170 4.07 -9.68 6.88
CA LEU A 170 4.30 -10.74 5.90
C LEU A 170 3.61 -10.33 4.60
N ILE A 171 4.35 -10.41 3.49
CA ILE A 171 3.83 -10.16 2.16
C ILE A 171 4.23 -11.28 1.21
N PHE A 172 3.33 -11.62 0.30
CA PHE A 172 3.58 -12.56 -0.80
C PHE A 172 2.61 -12.33 -1.94
N LYS A 173 2.96 -12.80 -3.13
CA LYS A 173 2.10 -12.75 -4.30
C LYS A 173 1.52 -14.13 -4.59
N THR A 174 0.27 -14.18 -5.06
CA THR A 174 -0.40 -15.41 -5.49
C THR A 174 -0.72 -15.35 -6.97
N TYR A 175 -0.61 -16.48 -7.66
CA TYR A 175 -1.00 -16.60 -9.06
C TYR A 175 -2.47 -16.19 -9.25
N ILE A 176 -2.71 -15.14 -10.03
CA ILE A 176 -4.05 -14.78 -10.51
C ILE A 176 -4.25 -15.48 -11.85
N SER A 177 -5.33 -16.23 -11.99
CA SER A 177 -5.79 -16.71 -13.29
C SER A 177 -6.50 -15.57 -14.02
N ASP A 178 -6.14 -15.32 -15.29
CA ASP A 178 -6.76 -14.28 -16.14
C ASP A 178 -8.24 -14.54 -16.49
N ASP A 179 -8.83 -15.64 -16.00
CA ASP A 179 -10.19 -16.10 -16.33
C ASP A 179 -11.30 -15.58 -15.39
N GLN A 180 -11.17 -14.37 -14.81
CA GLN A 180 -12.22 -13.76 -13.97
C GLN A 180 -12.71 -12.40 -14.45
#